data_AF-A0A3A4BAN6-F1
#
_entry.id   AF-A0A3A4BAN6-F1
#
_cell.length_a   1.000
_cell.length_b   1.000
_cell.length_c   1.000
_cell.angle_alpha   90.00
_cell.angle_beta   90.00
_cell.angle_gamma   90.00
#
_symmetry.space_group_name_H-M   'P 1'
#
loop_
_entity.id
_entity.type
_entity.pdbx_description
1 polymer ?
#
loop_
_entity_poly.entity_id
_entity_poly.type
_entity_poly.pdbx_seq_one_letter_code
_entity_poly.pdbx_strand_id
1 'polypeptide(L)'
;MSDFLEVEGKRCPDCGELKSASAFGQNKRMPDGLARYCKECFRKRSRASYRKRMAAAGKAVREPVDAPAGHKFCPACKETKTLDSFGNNRANKSGKADYCRPCHNRIMAEQRERKYGGGRNYQLKRRYGLDEADVERMVRDQMGVCAICFNAPPTHVDHDHATGEVRRVLCFNCNNGLGHFKDDPEWLTRAAEYLLGGRDATAPGGQPYRRGAHAPTRTYHLRGRYGMTAEDVDLLIERQGGVCAVCGLRPPEHVDHEHSTGWVRAALCSPCNTGLGQFRDRPEYLSRAAAYVRGEFYQPTQGELDWFHAPRYDDWAYESDLVRR
;
A
#
# COMPACT_ATOMS: atom_id res chain seq x y z
N MET A 1 27.03 34.73 -68.34
CA MET A 1 26.69 33.32 -68.63
C MET A 1 27.31 32.49 -67.51
N SER A 2 26.49 32.12 -66.53
CA SER A 2 26.88 31.32 -65.37
C SER A 2 25.95 30.11 -65.39
N ASP A 3 26.49 28.99 -65.86
CA ASP A 3 25.79 27.72 -66.03
C ASP A 3 25.28 27.20 -64.68
N PHE A 4 23.96 27.19 -64.53
CA PHE A 4 23.25 26.46 -63.50
C PHE A 4 23.30 24.96 -63.86
N LEU A 5 24.22 24.21 -63.26
CA LEU A 5 24.19 22.74 -63.34
C LEU A 5 22.93 22.21 -62.63
N GLU A 6 22.00 21.72 -63.44
CA GLU A 6 20.74 21.11 -63.05
C GLU A 6 20.95 19.91 -62.11
N VAL A 7 20.04 19.80 -61.15
CA VAL A 7 20.01 18.76 -60.11
C VAL A 7 19.73 17.40 -60.75
N GLU A 8 20.75 16.55 -60.88
CA GLU A 8 20.58 15.15 -61.35
C GLU A 8 19.65 14.38 -60.39
N GLY A 9 18.42 14.15 -60.83
CA GLY A 9 17.47 13.29 -60.14
C GLY A 9 17.91 11.82 -60.19
N LYS A 10 17.62 11.06 -59.14
CA LYS A 10 17.85 9.60 -59.11
C LYS A 10 16.61 8.87 -59.61
N ARG A 11 16.79 7.93 -60.53
CA ARG A 11 15.69 7.08 -61.02
C ARG A 11 15.37 5.97 -60.02
N CYS A 12 14.12 5.87 -59.59
CA CYS A 12 13.66 4.76 -58.75
C CYS A 12 13.42 3.50 -59.61
N PRO A 13 14.06 2.35 -59.33
CA PRO A 13 13.86 1.13 -60.13
C PRO A 13 12.45 0.53 -60.04
N ASP A 14 11.66 0.91 -59.03
CA ASP A 14 10.37 0.29 -58.72
C ASP A 14 9.20 1.06 -59.36
N CYS A 15 9.24 2.40 -59.36
CA CYS A 15 8.23 3.23 -60.05
C CYS A 15 8.71 3.81 -61.39
N GLY A 16 10.00 3.70 -61.72
CA GLY A 16 10.57 4.20 -62.98
C GLY A 16 10.73 5.72 -63.07
N GLU A 17 10.25 6.48 -62.08
CA GLU A 17 10.30 7.94 -62.06
C GLU A 17 11.69 8.47 -61.66
N LEU A 18 12.10 9.57 -62.30
CA LEU A 18 13.25 10.38 -61.89
C LEU A 18 12.81 11.29 -60.73
N LYS A 19 13.40 11.14 -59.54
CA LYS A 19 13.03 11.93 -58.35
C LYS A 19 14.25 12.65 -57.77
N SER A 20 14.01 13.76 -57.08
CA SER A 20 15.06 14.48 -56.36
C SER A 20 15.67 13.64 -55.23
N ALA A 21 16.89 13.99 -54.80
CA ALA A 21 17.59 13.28 -53.72
C ALA A 21 16.78 13.18 -52.42
N SER A 22 15.96 14.19 -52.09
CA SER A 22 15.12 14.20 -50.88
C SER A 22 14.02 13.13 -50.88
N ALA A 23 13.65 12.61 -52.05
CA ALA A 23 12.72 11.49 -52.19
C ALA A 23 13.34 10.14 -51.80
N PHE A 24 14.66 10.07 -51.58
CA PHE A 24 15.38 8.86 -51.18
C PHE A 24 15.88 8.97 -49.73
N GLY A 25 16.04 7.83 -49.07
CA GLY A 25 16.74 7.77 -47.77
C GLY A 25 18.25 7.85 -47.96
N GLN A 26 19.00 8.22 -46.93
CA GLN A 26 20.46 8.21 -46.97
C GLN A 26 21.00 6.78 -46.82
N ASN A 27 21.95 6.39 -47.66
CA ASN A 27 22.64 5.10 -47.61
C ASN A 27 24.09 5.23 -48.07
N LYS A 28 25.01 5.36 -47.12
CA LYS A 28 26.46 5.52 -47.35
C LYS A 28 27.13 4.36 -48.09
N ARG A 29 26.46 3.21 -48.23
CA ARG A 29 26.97 2.05 -48.98
C ARG A 29 26.75 2.16 -50.49
N MET A 30 25.91 3.10 -50.94
CA MET A 30 25.63 3.31 -52.35
C MET A 30 26.59 4.37 -52.92
N PRO A 31 27.03 4.25 -54.19
CA PRO A 31 27.96 5.21 -54.80
C PRO A 31 27.48 6.66 -54.75
N ASP A 32 26.16 6.86 -54.87
CA ASP A 32 25.51 8.17 -54.82
C ASP A 32 25.05 8.59 -53.41
N GLY A 33 25.36 7.79 -52.38
CA GLY A 33 24.95 8.04 -51.00
C GLY A 33 23.43 7.91 -50.74
N LEU A 34 22.62 7.54 -51.74
CA LEU A 34 21.16 7.49 -51.64
C LEU A 34 20.65 6.05 -51.69
N ALA A 35 19.55 5.76 -51.00
CA ALA A 35 18.89 4.45 -51.03
C ALA A 35 18.50 4.06 -52.47
N ARG A 36 18.49 2.76 -52.77
CA ARG A 36 18.14 2.23 -54.10
C ARG A 36 16.71 2.56 -54.54
N TYR A 37 15.77 2.64 -53.59
CA TYR A 37 14.36 2.90 -53.85
C TYR A 37 13.93 4.23 -53.23
N CYS A 38 12.99 4.95 -53.86
CA CYS A 38 12.39 6.12 -53.23
C CYS A 38 11.65 5.73 -51.94
N LYS A 39 11.48 6.68 -51.01
CA LYS A 39 10.85 6.48 -49.70
C LYS A 39 9.46 5.83 -49.81
N GLU A 40 8.69 6.15 -50.84
CA GLU A 40 7.37 5.58 -51.11
C GLU A 40 7.43 4.10 -51.48
N CYS A 41 8.20 3.75 -52.52
CA CYS A 41 8.41 2.38 -52.96
C CYS A 41 9.05 1.53 -51.86
N PHE A 42 10.00 2.10 -51.12
CA PHE A 42 10.59 1.46 -49.95
C PHE A 42 9.53 1.15 -48.87
N ARG A 43 8.65 2.10 -48.54
CA ARG A 43 7.53 1.87 -47.59
C ARG A 43 6.57 0.79 -48.09
N LYS A 44 6.23 0.77 -49.38
CA LYS A 44 5.38 -0.28 -50.00
C LYS A 44 6.01 -1.66 -49.82
N ARG A 45 7.27 -1.82 -50.22
CA ARG A 45 8.02 -3.08 -50.05
C ARG A 45 8.16 -3.49 -48.60
N SER A 46 8.50 -2.55 -47.71
CA SER A 46 8.66 -2.81 -46.28
C SER A 46 7.35 -3.32 -45.66
N ARG A 47 6.20 -2.68 -45.97
CA ARG A 47 4.88 -3.15 -45.53
C ARG A 47 4.54 -4.54 -46.07
N ALA A 48 4.82 -4.82 -47.34
CA ALA A 48 4.57 -6.14 -47.94
C ALA A 48 5.42 -7.24 -47.27
N SER A 49 6.72 -6.97 -47.06
CA SER A 49 7.64 -7.87 -46.36
C SER A 49 7.19 -8.13 -44.91
N TYR A 50 6.81 -7.07 -44.19
CA TYR A 50 6.28 -7.16 -42.84
C TYR A 50 5.01 -8.04 -42.77
N ARG A 51 4.06 -7.85 -43.69
CA ARG A 51 2.84 -8.66 -43.77
C ARG A 51 3.14 -10.12 -44.02
N LYS A 52 4.05 -10.45 -44.96
CA LYS A 52 4.49 -11.83 -45.22
C LYS A 52 5.08 -12.48 -43.96
N ARG A 53 5.97 -11.77 -43.25
CA ARG A 53 6.59 -12.26 -42.01
C ARG A 53 5.57 -12.50 -40.89
N MET A 54 4.58 -11.61 -40.74
CA MET A 54 3.53 -11.79 -39.72
C MET A 54 2.61 -12.96 -40.06
N ALA A 55 2.22 -13.11 -41.32
CA ALA A 55 1.45 -14.26 -41.78
C ALA A 55 2.20 -15.59 -41.55
N ALA A 56 3.50 -15.64 -41.85
CA ALA A 56 4.33 -16.82 -41.56
C ALA A 56 4.42 -17.15 -40.06
N ALA A 57 4.28 -16.15 -39.19
CA ALA A 57 4.22 -16.32 -37.73
C ALA A 57 2.79 -16.57 -37.20
N GLY A 58 1.79 -16.75 -38.08
CA GLY A 58 0.38 -16.94 -37.70
C GLY A 58 -0.27 -15.70 -37.07
N LYS A 59 0.29 -14.50 -37.28
CA LYS A 59 -0.18 -13.25 -36.67
C LYS A 59 -0.88 -12.36 -37.71
N ALA A 60 -2.08 -11.93 -37.38
CA ALA A 60 -2.80 -10.94 -38.19
C ALA A 60 -2.14 -9.56 -38.09
N VAL A 61 -1.92 -8.90 -39.24
CA VAL A 61 -1.52 -7.49 -39.27
C VAL A 61 -2.76 -6.62 -39.13
N ARG A 62 -2.79 -5.79 -38.10
CA ARG A 62 -3.86 -4.83 -37.91
C ARG A 62 -3.69 -3.66 -38.88
N GLU A 63 -4.72 -3.42 -39.69
CA GLU A 63 -4.77 -2.24 -40.55
C GLU A 63 -4.98 -0.97 -39.72
N PRO A 64 -4.29 0.15 -40.04
CA PRO A 64 -4.55 1.43 -39.41
C PRO A 64 -6.00 1.87 -39.72
N VAL A 65 -6.74 2.23 -38.68
CA VAL A 65 -8.06 2.85 -38.82
C VAL A 65 -7.84 4.35 -38.72
N ASP A 66 -8.24 5.08 -39.76
CA ASP A 66 -8.16 6.54 -39.74
C ASP A 66 -9.21 7.09 -38.78
N ALA A 67 -8.81 8.10 -38.00
CA ALA A 67 -9.69 8.72 -37.01
C ALA A 67 -9.67 10.24 -37.25
N PRO A 68 -10.82 10.93 -37.13
CA PRO A 68 -10.87 12.38 -37.22
C PRO A 68 -9.90 13.07 -36.26
N ALA A 69 -9.55 14.33 -36.56
CA ALA A 69 -8.77 15.15 -35.64
C ALA A 69 -9.42 15.17 -34.24
N GLY A 70 -8.59 15.08 -33.19
CA GLY A 70 -9.08 15.00 -31.81
C GLY A 70 -9.71 13.66 -31.40
N HIS A 71 -9.67 12.64 -32.26
CA HIS A 71 -10.19 11.30 -31.99
C HIS A 71 -9.12 10.21 -32.17
N LYS A 72 -9.36 9.05 -31.57
CA LYS A 72 -8.54 7.85 -31.69
C LYS A 72 -9.43 6.60 -31.66
N PHE A 73 -9.06 5.62 -32.48
CA PHE A 73 -9.74 4.33 -32.54
C PHE A 73 -9.21 3.36 -31.47
N CYS A 74 -10.11 2.82 -30.63
CA CYS A 74 -9.77 1.82 -29.64
C CYS A 74 -9.79 0.39 -30.25
N PRO A 75 -8.67 -0.36 -30.24
CA PRO A 75 -8.61 -1.73 -30.76
C PRO A 75 -9.57 -2.71 -30.09
N ALA A 76 -9.85 -2.49 -28.81
CA ALA A 76 -10.51 -3.47 -27.96
C ALA A 76 -12.03 -3.40 -28.10
N CYS A 77 -12.63 -2.21 -28.01
CA CYS A 77 -14.07 -2.02 -28.21
C CYS A 77 -14.45 -1.67 -29.65
N LYS A 78 -13.46 -1.44 -30.53
CA LYS A 78 -13.66 -1.08 -31.95
C LYS A 78 -14.45 0.21 -32.17
N GLU A 79 -14.39 1.13 -31.22
CA GLU A 79 -15.03 2.45 -31.31
C GLU A 79 -13.99 3.55 -31.50
N THR A 80 -14.34 4.57 -32.28
CA THR A 80 -13.59 5.83 -32.36
C THR A 80 -14.09 6.77 -31.28
N LYS A 81 -13.19 7.21 -30.39
CA LYS A 81 -13.51 8.10 -29.27
C LYS A 81 -12.61 9.31 -29.26
N THR A 82 -13.03 10.33 -28.55
CA THR A 82 -12.25 11.54 -28.26
C THR A 82 -10.95 11.20 -27.49
N LEU A 83 -9.89 12.01 -27.65
CA LEU A 83 -8.57 11.75 -27.05
C LEU A 83 -8.53 11.76 -25.50
N ASP A 84 -9.53 12.36 -24.85
CA ASP A 84 -9.71 12.39 -23.39
C ASP A 84 -10.14 11.02 -22.82
N SER A 85 -10.84 10.22 -23.64
CA SER A 85 -11.23 8.85 -23.33
C SER A 85 -10.04 7.88 -23.22
N PHE A 86 -8.82 8.34 -23.53
CA PHE A 86 -7.59 7.57 -23.49
C PHE A 86 -6.65 8.10 -22.41
N GLY A 87 -5.92 7.20 -21.75
CA GLY A 87 -4.84 7.58 -20.84
C GLY A 87 -3.70 8.29 -21.57
N ASN A 88 -2.90 9.06 -20.85
CA ASN A 88 -1.69 9.68 -21.42
C ASN A 88 -0.58 8.64 -21.53
N ASN A 89 0.10 8.60 -22.67
CA ASN A 89 1.30 7.80 -22.87
C ASN A 89 2.26 8.56 -23.80
N ARG A 90 3.25 9.22 -23.21
CA ARG A 90 4.24 10.04 -23.92
C ARG A 90 5.16 9.23 -24.84
N ALA A 91 5.26 7.91 -24.65
CA ALA A 91 6.05 7.05 -25.53
C ALA A 91 5.37 6.83 -26.90
N ASN A 92 4.04 7.00 -26.98
CA ASN A 92 3.30 6.85 -28.23
C ASN A 92 3.33 8.14 -29.06
N LYS A 93 3.36 8.02 -30.39
CA LYS A 93 3.34 9.18 -31.32
C LYS A 93 2.14 10.11 -31.08
N SER A 94 0.99 9.55 -30.69
CA SER A 94 -0.22 10.34 -30.38
C SER A 94 -0.24 10.92 -28.95
N GLY A 95 0.76 10.65 -28.12
CA GLY A 95 0.78 11.02 -26.69
C GLY A 95 -0.27 10.29 -25.83
N LYS A 96 -0.97 9.31 -26.39
CA LYS A 96 -2.14 8.63 -25.79
C LYS A 96 -1.97 7.11 -25.82
N ALA A 97 -2.52 6.45 -24.80
CA ALA A 97 -2.58 4.99 -24.70
C ALA A 97 -3.37 4.37 -25.85
N ASP A 98 -3.11 3.10 -26.16
CA ASP A 98 -3.72 2.42 -27.31
C ASP A 98 -5.19 2.07 -27.08
N TYR A 99 -5.56 1.78 -25.84
CA TYR A 99 -6.93 1.45 -25.43
C TYR A 99 -7.59 2.64 -24.74
N CYS A 100 -8.91 2.79 -24.92
CA CYS A 100 -9.68 3.72 -24.10
C CYS A 100 -9.62 3.27 -22.62
N ARG A 101 -9.81 4.20 -21.68
CA ARG A 101 -9.66 3.95 -20.23
C ARG A 101 -10.44 2.71 -19.74
N PRO A 102 -11.72 2.49 -20.11
CA PRO A 102 -12.44 1.28 -19.70
C PRO A 102 -11.79 -0.01 -20.22
N CYS A 103 -11.44 -0.05 -21.51
CA CYS A 103 -10.78 -1.21 -22.11
C CYS A 103 -9.40 -1.44 -21.50
N HIS A 104 -8.64 -0.37 -21.26
CA HIS A 104 -7.34 -0.44 -20.62
C HIS A 104 -7.47 -1.06 -19.22
N ASN A 105 -8.39 -0.57 -18.40
CA ASN A 105 -8.60 -1.07 -17.04
C ASN A 105 -8.97 -2.56 -17.03
N ARG A 106 -9.91 -2.95 -17.91
CA ARG A 106 -10.32 -4.35 -18.08
C ARG A 106 -9.16 -5.25 -18.51
N ILE A 107 -8.46 -4.89 -19.58
CA ILE A 107 -7.32 -5.67 -20.10
C ILE A 107 -6.21 -5.78 -19.06
N MET A 108 -5.90 -4.70 -18.33
CA MET A 108 -4.89 -4.73 -17.28
C MET A 108 -5.32 -5.60 -16.10
N ALA A 109 -6.61 -5.67 -15.78
CA ALA A 109 -7.12 -6.60 -14.77
C ALA A 109 -6.99 -8.06 -15.23
N GLU A 110 -7.42 -8.38 -16.45
CA GLU A 110 -7.27 -9.72 -17.06
C GLU A 110 -5.80 -10.15 -17.14
N GLN A 111 -4.88 -9.23 -17.46
CA GLN A 111 -3.45 -9.52 -17.48
C GLN A 111 -2.89 -9.77 -16.08
N ARG A 112 -3.35 -9.03 -15.06
CA ARG A 112 -2.96 -9.27 -13.67
C ARG A 112 -3.46 -10.63 -13.20
N GLU A 113 -4.70 -10.98 -13.52
CA GLU A 113 -5.28 -12.30 -13.25
C GLU A 113 -4.44 -13.40 -13.90
N ARG A 114 -4.20 -13.32 -15.21
CA ARG A 114 -3.46 -14.36 -15.92
C ARG A 114 -2.01 -14.53 -15.47
N LYS A 115 -1.31 -13.42 -15.16
CA LYS A 115 0.13 -13.46 -14.81
C LYS A 115 0.38 -13.72 -13.33
N TYR A 116 -0.50 -13.25 -12.47
CA TYR A 116 -0.29 -13.24 -11.03
C TYR A 116 -1.39 -13.98 -10.26
N GLY A 117 -2.47 -14.44 -10.89
CA GLY A 117 -3.60 -15.06 -10.19
C GLY A 117 -4.41 -14.08 -9.34
N GLY A 118 -4.32 -12.78 -9.65
CA GLY A 118 -5.17 -11.77 -9.00
C GLY A 118 -4.45 -10.50 -8.57
N GLY A 119 -5.23 -9.54 -8.08
CA GLY A 119 -4.74 -8.24 -7.61
C GLY A 119 -3.87 -8.33 -6.36
N ARG A 120 -4.21 -9.24 -5.43
CA ARG A 120 -3.47 -9.45 -4.18
C ARG A 120 -2.07 -9.98 -4.44
N ASN A 121 -1.94 -11.10 -5.18
CA ASN A 121 -0.66 -11.69 -5.52
C ASN A 121 0.24 -10.73 -6.35
N TYR A 122 -0.34 -9.94 -7.26
CA TYR A 122 0.41 -8.87 -7.93
C TYR A 122 1.03 -7.86 -6.95
N GLN A 123 0.28 -7.46 -5.92
CA GLN A 123 0.79 -6.54 -4.90
C GLN A 123 1.85 -7.18 -4.01
N LEU A 124 1.66 -8.45 -3.63
CA LEU A 124 2.65 -9.20 -2.85
C LEU A 124 3.98 -9.30 -3.60
N LYS A 125 3.95 -9.72 -4.87
CA LYS A 125 5.18 -9.83 -5.68
C LYS A 125 5.87 -8.49 -5.84
N ARG A 126 5.09 -7.43 -6.07
CA ARG A 126 5.65 -6.11 -6.39
C ARG A 126 6.18 -5.36 -5.18
N ARG A 127 5.67 -5.63 -3.96
CA ARG A 127 6.12 -4.98 -2.72
C ARG A 127 7.13 -5.82 -1.95
N TYR A 128 6.92 -7.12 -1.89
CA TYR A 128 7.63 -8.02 -0.98
C TYR A 128 8.42 -9.12 -1.71
N GLY A 129 8.27 -9.24 -3.03
CA GLY A 129 8.85 -10.36 -3.77
C GLY A 129 8.19 -11.72 -3.48
N LEU A 130 7.07 -11.73 -2.76
CA LEU A 130 6.35 -12.94 -2.33
C LEU A 130 5.12 -13.20 -3.20
N ASP A 131 4.70 -14.46 -3.29
CA ASP A 131 3.34 -14.80 -3.73
C ASP A 131 2.44 -15.30 -2.60
N GLU A 132 1.21 -15.70 -2.94
CA GLU A 132 0.27 -16.18 -1.92
C GLU A 132 0.71 -17.48 -1.25
N ALA A 133 1.39 -18.37 -1.98
CA ALA A 133 1.90 -19.62 -1.42
C ALA A 133 3.08 -19.36 -0.48
N ASP A 134 3.90 -18.35 -0.76
CA ASP A 134 4.93 -17.88 0.17
C ASP A 134 4.33 -17.37 1.48
N VAL A 135 3.31 -16.52 1.38
CA VAL A 135 2.62 -16.01 2.58
C VAL A 135 1.93 -17.14 3.34
N GLU A 136 1.29 -18.08 2.66
CA GLU A 136 0.67 -19.25 3.31
C GLU A 136 1.72 -20.11 4.05
N ARG A 137 2.90 -20.32 3.45
CA ARG A 137 4.01 -21.00 4.10
C ARG A 137 4.47 -20.25 5.35
N MET A 138 4.66 -18.94 5.29
CA MET A 138 5.01 -18.13 6.46
C MET A 138 3.96 -18.24 7.58
N VAL A 139 2.67 -18.21 7.23
CA VAL A 139 1.58 -18.38 8.20
C VAL A 139 1.61 -19.77 8.83
N ARG A 140 1.89 -20.82 8.04
CA ARG A 140 2.02 -22.19 8.53
C ARG A 140 3.22 -22.34 9.47
N ASP A 141 4.36 -21.74 9.14
CA ASP A 141 5.58 -21.73 9.96
C ASP A 141 5.38 -20.93 11.27
N GLN A 142 4.35 -20.08 11.32
CA GLN A 142 3.87 -19.38 12.51
C GLN A 142 2.72 -20.12 13.23
N MET A 143 2.43 -21.36 12.86
CA MET A 143 1.34 -22.15 13.44
C MET A 143 -0.04 -21.48 13.30
N GLY A 144 -0.23 -20.70 12.23
CA GLY A 144 -1.51 -20.06 11.91
C GLY A 144 -1.82 -18.81 12.74
N VAL A 145 -0.90 -18.31 13.57
CA VAL A 145 -1.14 -17.18 14.48
C VAL A 145 -0.20 -15.99 14.23
N CYS A 146 -0.63 -14.81 14.67
CA CYS A 146 0.17 -13.59 14.67
C CYS A 146 1.49 -13.77 15.43
N ALA A 147 2.59 -13.35 14.82
CA ALA A 147 3.93 -13.51 15.40
C ALA A 147 4.21 -12.68 16.66
N ILE A 148 3.33 -11.75 17.04
CA ILE A 148 3.48 -10.91 18.25
C ILE A 148 2.50 -11.35 19.35
N CYS A 149 1.21 -11.42 19.05
CA CYS A 149 0.21 -11.70 20.08
C CYS A 149 -0.10 -13.19 20.25
N PHE A 150 0.20 -14.01 19.24
CA PHE A 150 -0.15 -15.43 19.16
C PHE A 150 -1.64 -15.76 19.30
N ASN A 151 -2.53 -14.76 19.26
CA ASN A 151 -3.95 -14.94 19.59
C ASN A 151 -4.91 -14.59 18.44
N ALA A 152 -4.39 -14.23 17.27
CA ALA A 152 -5.20 -13.77 16.14
C ALA A 152 -4.64 -14.27 14.81
N PRO A 153 -5.50 -14.48 13.80
CA PRO A 153 -5.04 -14.89 12.48
C PRO A 153 -4.14 -13.80 11.87
N PRO A 154 -2.96 -14.16 11.35
CA PRO A 154 -2.05 -13.24 10.69
C PRO A 154 -2.55 -12.97 9.27
N THR A 155 -2.68 -11.70 8.91
CA THR A 155 -3.27 -11.26 7.63
C THR A 155 -2.42 -10.24 6.89
N HIS A 156 -1.40 -9.67 7.54
CA HIS A 156 -0.58 -8.59 7.03
C HIS A 156 0.89 -9.01 7.01
N VAL A 157 1.52 -8.96 5.84
CA VAL A 157 2.97 -9.16 5.71
C VAL A 157 3.66 -7.90 6.27
N ASP A 158 4.38 -8.08 7.36
CA ASP A 158 5.16 -7.04 7.98
C ASP A 158 6.61 -7.09 7.49
N HIS A 159 7.22 -5.92 7.37
CA HIS A 159 8.55 -5.74 6.82
C HIS A 159 9.24 -4.60 7.56
N ASP A 160 10.56 -4.64 7.61
CA ASP A 160 11.35 -3.55 8.12
C ASP A 160 11.31 -2.36 7.14
N HIS A 161 10.97 -1.17 7.64
CA HIS A 161 10.79 0.01 6.80
C HIS A 161 12.12 0.66 6.35
N ALA A 162 13.27 0.27 6.93
CA ALA A 162 14.57 0.77 6.53
C ALA A 162 15.21 -0.09 5.43
N THR A 163 15.10 -1.41 5.53
CA THR A 163 15.72 -2.40 4.64
C THR A 163 14.76 -2.96 3.60
N GLY A 164 13.45 -2.93 3.88
CA GLY A 164 12.43 -3.60 3.07
C GLY A 164 12.37 -5.11 3.29
N GLU A 165 13.17 -5.66 4.21
CA GLU A 165 13.18 -7.09 4.50
C GLU A 165 11.87 -7.53 5.15
N VAL A 166 11.28 -8.59 4.60
CA VAL A 166 10.07 -9.18 5.19
C VAL A 166 10.44 -9.83 6.52
N ARG A 167 9.73 -9.44 7.58
CA ARG A 167 9.89 -10.03 8.91
C ARG A 167 8.97 -11.25 9.04
N ARG A 168 7.69 -11.03 9.33
CA ARG A 168 6.68 -12.08 9.54
C ARG A 168 5.29 -11.62 9.10
N VAL A 169 4.29 -12.47 9.31
CA VAL A 169 2.88 -12.12 9.08
C VAL A 169 2.22 -11.79 10.41
N LEU A 170 1.64 -10.60 10.52
CA LEU A 170 1.00 -10.09 11.72
C LEU A 170 -0.52 -10.00 11.55
N CYS A 171 -1.25 -9.96 12.66
CA CYS A 171 -2.65 -9.56 12.63
C CYS A 171 -2.76 -8.05 12.39
N PHE A 172 -3.94 -7.59 11.97
CA PHE A 172 -4.21 -6.17 11.70
C PHE A 172 -3.83 -5.27 12.88
N ASN A 173 -4.23 -5.65 14.11
CA ASN A 173 -4.01 -4.82 15.29
C ASN A 173 -2.53 -4.69 15.63
N CYS A 174 -1.78 -5.79 15.71
CA CYS A 174 -0.35 -5.72 16.01
C CYS A 174 0.43 -4.94 14.94
N ASN A 175 0.12 -5.13 13.66
CA ASN A 175 0.74 -4.38 12.57
C ASN A 175 0.48 -2.86 12.70
N ASN A 176 -0.76 -2.45 12.98
CA ASN A 176 -1.08 -1.04 13.19
C ASN A 176 -0.47 -0.51 14.48
N GLY A 177 -0.45 -1.31 15.55
CA GLY A 177 0.18 -1.00 16.82
C GLY A 177 1.66 -0.65 16.65
N LEU A 178 2.41 -1.45 15.89
CA LEU A 178 3.80 -1.12 15.54
C LEU A 178 3.91 0.26 14.87
N GLY A 179 3.05 0.55 13.89
CA GLY A 179 3.03 1.85 13.22
C GLY A 179 2.69 3.03 14.13
N HIS A 180 1.86 2.83 15.16
CA HIS A 180 1.54 3.86 16.17
C HIS A 180 2.74 4.21 17.05
N PHE A 181 3.60 3.22 17.33
CA PHE A 181 4.88 3.39 18.01
C PHE A 181 6.07 3.56 17.04
N LYS A 182 5.80 3.81 15.75
CA LYS A 182 6.82 4.10 14.73
C LYS A 182 7.86 3.01 14.54
N ASP A 183 7.49 1.76 14.80
CA ASP A 183 8.42 0.63 14.79
C ASP A 183 9.64 0.88 15.71
N ASP A 184 9.45 1.66 16.80
CA ASP A 184 10.51 2.01 17.74
C ASP A 184 10.45 1.04 18.96
N PRO A 185 11.48 0.19 19.16
CA PRO A 185 11.49 -0.78 20.24
C PRO A 185 11.59 -0.13 21.63
N GLU A 186 12.17 1.07 21.74
CA GLU A 186 12.24 1.80 23.00
C GLU A 186 10.86 2.34 23.39
N TRP A 187 10.08 2.83 22.43
CA TRP A 187 8.72 3.31 22.70
C TRP A 187 7.78 2.16 23.09
N LEU A 188 7.92 1.01 22.43
CA LEU A 188 7.18 -0.20 22.77
C LEU A 188 7.55 -0.70 24.18
N THR A 189 8.84 -0.65 24.55
CA THR A 189 9.30 -1.02 25.90
C THR A 189 8.74 -0.05 26.94
N ARG A 190 8.85 1.26 26.72
CA ARG A 190 8.27 2.29 27.60
C ARG A 190 6.76 2.15 27.74
N ALA A 191 6.06 1.78 26.67
CA ALA A 191 4.62 1.51 26.71
C ALA A 191 4.29 0.28 27.56
N ALA A 192 5.11 -0.78 27.51
CA ALA A 192 4.94 -1.94 28.38
C ALA A 192 5.21 -1.57 29.85
N GLU A 193 6.30 -0.85 30.12
CA GLU A 193 6.64 -0.32 31.45
C GLU A 193 5.55 0.60 31.98
N TYR A 194 4.96 1.43 31.13
CA TYR A 194 3.84 2.31 31.50
C TYR A 194 2.63 1.52 32.01
N LEU A 195 2.29 0.40 31.38
CA LEU A 195 1.19 -0.45 31.82
C LEU A 195 1.53 -1.23 33.10
N LEU A 196 2.79 -1.66 33.25
CA LEU A 196 3.28 -2.38 34.44
C LEU A 196 3.44 -1.47 35.65
N GLY A 197 3.87 -0.22 35.42
CA GLY A 197 4.20 0.78 36.43
C GLY A 197 2.99 1.29 37.23
N GLY A 198 1.79 0.78 36.93
CA GLY A 198 0.59 0.81 37.75
C GLY A 198 0.53 1.88 38.85
N ARG A 199 -0.22 2.95 38.54
CA ARG A 199 -0.74 3.99 39.44
C ARG A 199 0.23 5.14 39.73
N ASP A 200 -0.11 6.32 39.20
CA ASP A 200 0.27 7.54 39.88
C ASP A 200 -0.74 7.78 41.03
N ALA A 201 -0.40 7.31 42.23
CA ALA A 201 -1.22 7.52 43.44
C ALA A 201 -1.38 9.02 43.80
N THR A 202 -0.67 9.91 43.11
CA THR A 202 -0.74 11.36 43.32
C THR A 202 -1.64 12.07 42.31
N ALA A 203 -2.13 11.38 41.27
CA ALA A 203 -3.03 11.96 40.27
C ALA A 203 -4.34 12.45 40.92
N PRO A 204 -4.73 13.72 40.73
CA PRO A 204 -6.01 14.21 41.23
C PRO A 204 -7.16 13.37 40.63
N GLY A 205 -8.06 12.85 41.46
CA GLY A 205 -9.28 12.16 40.99
C GLY A 205 -9.23 10.63 40.86
N GLY A 206 -8.31 9.93 41.52
CA GLY A 206 -8.16 8.46 41.39
C GLY A 206 -9.35 7.54 41.73
N GLN A 207 -10.53 8.04 42.13
CA GLN A 207 -11.69 7.18 42.42
C GLN A 207 -12.75 7.21 41.31
N PRO A 208 -13.15 6.05 40.74
CA PRO A 208 -14.26 5.99 39.80
C PRO A 208 -15.59 6.35 40.47
N TYR A 209 -16.29 7.36 39.95
CA TYR A 209 -17.63 7.77 40.42
C TYR A 209 -18.73 6.83 39.88
N ARG A 210 -19.66 6.38 40.74
CA ARG A 210 -20.85 5.58 40.35
C ARG A 210 -21.97 6.48 39.82
N ARG A 211 -22.52 6.16 38.64
CA ARG A 211 -23.41 7.00 37.80
C ARG A 211 -24.66 7.56 38.50
N GLY A 212 -25.00 8.80 38.10
CA GLY A 212 -26.37 9.31 37.94
C GLY A 212 -26.55 9.87 36.51
N ALA A 213 -27.70 9.65 35.88
CA ALA A 213 -27.95 9.87 34.45
C ALA A 213 -28.30 11.32 34.10
N HIS A 214 -27.42 12.06 33.40
CA HIS A 214 -27.74 13.37 32.77
C HIS A 214 -26.85 13.67 31.53
N ALA A 215 -27.15 14.78 30.83
CA ALA A 215 -26.79 15.07 29.43
C ALA A 215 -25.28 15.32 29.13
N PRO A 216 -24.81 15.14 27.87
CA PRO A 216 -23.40 14.99 27.54
C PRO A 216 -22.72 16.32 27.19
N THR A 217 -21.88 16.83 28.08
CA THR A 217 -20.85 17.83 27.77
C THR A 217 -19.46 17.23 28.03
N ARG A 218 -18.39 17.80 27.43
CA ARG A 218 -17.00 17.35 27.66
C ARG A 218 -16.64 17.31 29.16
N THR A 219 -17.11 18.30 29.91
CA THR A 219 -16.96 18.40 31.37
C THR A 219 -17.74 17.32 32.13
N TYR A 220 -18.90 16.90 31.60
CA TYR A 220 -19.70 15.79 32.15
C TYR A 220 -19.03 14.42 31.94
N HIS A 221 -18.40 14.18 30.79
CA HIS A 221 -17.69 12.93 30.51
C HIS A 221 -16.47 12.71 31.42
N LEU A 222 -15.69 13.77 31.70
CA LEU A 222 -14.53 13.70 32.60
C LEU A 222 -14.96 13.41 34.05
N ARG A 223 -15.95 14.15 34.56
CA ARG A 223 -16.50 13.93 35.92
C ARG A 223 -17.16 12.56 36.07
N GLY A 224 -17.95 12.12 35.08
CA GLY A 224 -18.73 10.89 35.17
C GLY A 224 -17.91 9.61 35.02
N ARG A 225 -16.81 9.62 34.27
CA ARG A 225 -15.98 8.43 34.01
C ARG A 225 -14.71 8.37 34.85
N TYR A 226 -14.10 9.52 35.12
CA TYR A 226 -12.78 9.60 35.75
C TYR A 226 -12.79 10.34 37.09
N GLY A 227 -13.91 10.94 37.50
CA GLY A 227 -13.95 11.77 38.71
C GLY A 227 -13.11 13.05 38.62
N MET A 228 -12.72 13.47 37.41
CA MET A 228 -11.83 14.61 37.18
C MET A 228 -12.59 15.83 36.63
N THR A 229 -12.17 17.03 37.04
CA THR A 229 -12.54 18.28 36.37
C THR A 229 -11.60 18.58 35.19
N ALA A 230 -11.86 19.65 34.44
CA ALA A 230 -10.93 20.08 33.39
C ALA A 230 -9.59 20.53 33.99
N GLU A 231 -9.63 21.22 35.13
CA GLU A 231 -8.48 21.69 35.88
C GLU A 231 -7.63 20.52 36.42
N ASP A 232 -8.26 19.42 36.83
CA ASP A 232 -7.52 18.20 37.23
C ASP A 232 -6.74 17.59 36.06
N VAL A 233 -7.30 17.64 34.85
CA VAL A 233 -6.63 17.18 33.64
C VAL A 233 -5.48 18.11 33.27
N ASP A 234 -5.67 19.43 33.36
CA ASP A 234 -4.61 20.41 33.11
C ASP A 234 -3.44 20.22 34.09
N LEU A 235 -3.73 20.02 35.39
CA LEU A 235 -2.71 19.72 36.40
C LEU A 235 -1.98 18.41 36.14
N LEU A 236 -2.68 17.36 35.69
CA LEU A 236 -2.06 16.10 35.27
C LEU A 236 -1.08 16.33 34.10
N ILE A 237 -1.49 17.11 33.10
CA ILE A 237 -0.66 17.44 31.94
C ILE A 237 0.55 18.28 32.36
N GLU A 238 0.38 19.27 33.23
CA GLU A 238 1.47 20.10 33.76
C GLU A 238 2.49 19.28 34.53
N ARG A 239 2.05 18.35 35.39
CA ARG A 239 2.95 17.43 36.11
C ARG A 239 3.76 16.53 35.19
N GLN A 240 3.22 16.19 34.02
CA GLN A 240 3.94 15.47 32.97
C GLN A 240 4.88 16.36 32.13
N GLY A 241 5.00 17.65 32.46
CA GLY A 241 5.79 18.60 31.68
C GLY A 241 5.14 18.97 30.34
N GLY A 242 3.82 18.84 30.23
CA GLY A 242 3.06 19.21 29.02
C GLY A 242 3.13 18.19 27.89
N VAL A 243 3.71 17.01 28.12
CA VAL A 243 3.92 15.98 27.08
C VAL A 243 3.30 14.63 27.45
N CYS A 244 3.08 13.82 26.42
CA CYS A 244 2.59 12.45 26.54
C CYS A 244 3.50 11.59 27.43
N ALA A 245 2.94 10.91 28.43
CA ALA A 245 3.73 10.10 29.37
C ALA A 245 4.48 8.92 28.71
N VAL A 246 3.96 8.38 27.60
CA VAL A 246 4.58 7.23 26.93
C VAL A 246 5.69 7.66 25.97
N CYS A 247 5.44 8.58 25.03
CA CYS A 247 6.46 8.97 24.05
C CYS A 247 7.32 10.16 24.50
N GLY A 248 6.79 11.06 25.32
CA GLY A 248 7.47 12.30 25.76
C GLY A 248 7.60 13.38 24.68
N LEU A 249 6.97 13.23 23.51
CA LEU A 249 7.21 14.11 22.35
C LEU A 249 6.06 15.02 21.94
N ARG A 250 4.82 14.59 22.23
CA ARG A 250 3.61 15.25 21.74
C ARG A 250 2.74 15.73 22.88
N PRO A 251 1.97 16.81 22.68
CA PRO A 251 0.95 17.19 23.65
C PRO A 251 -0.04 16.02 23.83
N PRO A 252 -0.46 15.74 25.06
CA PRO A 252 -1.48 14.74 25.32
C PRO A 252 -2.88 15.24 24.89
N GLU A 253 -3.73 14.29 24.51
CA GLU A 253 -5.10 14.54 24.06
C GLU A 253 -6.13 13.68 24.81
N HIS A 254 -5.66 12.61 25.48
CA HIS A 254 -6.47 11.59 26.11
C HIS A 254 -6.01 11.38 27.55
N VAL A 255 -6.95 11.17 28.47
CA VAL A 255 -6.66 10.67 29.82
C VAL A 255 -6.77 9.16 29.77
N ASP A 256 -5.63 8.49 29.87
CA ASP A 256 -5.53 7.04 29.88
C ASP A 256 -5.80 6.50 31.30
N HIS A 257 -6.44 5.34 31.34
CA HIS A 257 -6.91 4.71 32.56
C HIS A 257 -6.84 3.19 32.45
N GLU A 258 -6.71 2.53 33.59
CA GLU A 258 -6.83 1.07 33.66
C GLU A 258 -8.31 0.66 33.51
N HIS A 259 -8.61 -0.20 32.54
CA HIS A 259 -9.99 -0.57 32.21
C HIS A 259 -10.70 -1.45 33.25
N SER A 260 -9.96 -2.20 34.08
CA SER A 260 -10.52 -3.06 35.14
C SER A 260 -10.93 -2.26 36.38
N THR A 261 -10.14 -1.25 36.73
CA THR A 261 -10.28 -0.52 37.98
C THR A 261 -10.81 0.91 37.77
N GLY A 262 -10.71 1.45 36.55
CA GLY A 262 -11.07 2.83 36.20
C GLY A 262 -10.04 3.87 36.64
N TRP A 263 -8.90 3.45 37.19
CA TRP A 263 -7.89 4.38 37.72
C TRP A 263 -7.16 5.08 36.60
N VAL A 264 -7.12 6.42 36.68
CA VAL A 264 -6.35 7.25 35.76
C VAL A 264 -4.86 6.95 35.93
N ARG A 265 -4.18 6.71 34.82
CA ARG A 265 -2.74 6.48 34.77
C ARG A 265 -2.00 7.76 34.39
N ALA A 266 -2.28 8.31 33.21
CA ALA A 266 -1.61 9.50 32.70
C ALA A 266 -2.35 10.13 31.51
N ALA A 267 -1.95 11.32 31.09
CA ALA A 267 -2.36 11.94 29.85
C ALA A 267 -1.47 11.48 28.68
N LEU A 268 -2.07 10.95 27.61
CA LEU A 268 -1.40 10.40 26.45
C LEU A 268 -1.81 11.12 25.16
N CYS A 269 -0.88 11.20 24.19
CA CYS A 269 -1.23 11.63 22.83
C CYS A 269 -2.03 10.54 22.10
N SER A 270 -2.85 10.94 21.12
CA SER A 270 -3.73 10.02 20.37
C SER A 270 -3.03 8.75 19.87
N PRO A 271 -1.86 8.82 19.21
CA PRO A 271 -1.24 7.60 18.68
C PRO A 271 -0.73 6.62 19.75
N CYS A 272 -0.26 7.12 20.91
CA CYS A 272 0.17 6.22 21.99
C CYS A 272 -1.04 5.53 22.63
N ASN A 273 -2.10 6.28 22.92
CA ASN A 273 -3.34 5.72 23.47
C ASN A 273 -3.96 4.67 22.53
N THR A 274 -4.07 4.97 21.24
CA THR A 274 -4.53 3.99 20.24
C THR A 274 -3.59 2.80 20.15
N GLY A 275 -2.27 3.03 20.16
CA GLY A 275 -1.26 1.97 20.14
C GLY A 275 -1.41 0.98 21.29
N LEU A 276 -1.59 1.46 22.53
CA LEU A 276 -1.86 0.61 23.70
C LEU A 276 -3.10 -0.26 23.47
N GLY A 277 -4.20 0.36 23.00
CA GLY A 277 -5.42 -0.36 22.68
C GLY A 277 -5.26 -1.41 21.57
N GLN A 278 -4.43 -1.15 20.55
CA GLN A 278 -4.12 -2.15 19.50
C GLN A 278 -3.41 -3.38 20.07
N PHE A 279 -2.59 -3.21 21.11
CA PHE A 279 -1.99 -4.29 21.88
C PHE A 279 -2.87 -4.78 23.05
N ARG A 280 -4.15 -4.37 23.07
CA ARG A 280 -5.16 -4.73 24.08
C ARG A 280 -4.72 -4.40 25.51
N ASP A 281 -3.95 -3.32 25.67
CA ASP A 281 -3.41 -2.90 26.96
C ASP A 281 -2.64 -4.03 27.69
N ARG A 282 -2.04 -4.96 26.92
CA ARG A 282 -1.25 -6.06 27.46
C ARG A 282 0.24 -5.75 27.39
N PRO A 283 0.92 -5.58 28.54
CA PRO A 283 2.36 -5.31 28.54
C PRO A 283 3.15 -6.41 27.86
N GLU A 284 2.71 -7.68 27.93
CA GLU A 284 3.39 -8.80 27.28
C GLU A 284 3.38 -8.67 25.76
N TYR A 285 2.32 -8.10 25.17
CA TYR A 285 2.24 -7.92 23.72
C TYR A 285 3.16 -6.79 23.25
N LEU A 286 3.28 -5.72 24.04
CA LEU A 286 4.20 -4.61 23.78
C LEU A 286 5.66 -5.03 23.93
N SER A 287 5.99 -5.79 24.98
CA SER A 287 7.35 -6.34 25.15
C SER A 287 7.73 -7.29 24.01
N ARG A 288 6.80 -8.16 23.56
CA ARG A 288 7.04 -9.00 22.38
C ARG A 288 7.12 -8.19 21.08
N ALA A 289 6.36 -7.11 20.95
CA ALA A 289 6.46 -6.21 19.81
C ALA A 289 7.84 -5.51 19.75
N ALA A 290 8.38 -5.10 20.90
CA ALA A 290 9.73 -4.54 20.99
C ALA A 290 10.80 -5.56 20.55
N ALA A 291 10.75 -6.78 21.09
CA ALA A 291 11.62 -7.88 20.69
C ALA A 291 11.50 -8.19 19.18
N TYR A 292 10.27 -8.26 18.68
CA TYR A 292 9.97 -8.47 17.27
C TYR A 292 10.63 -7.44 16.35
N VAL A 293 10.54 -6.15 16.71
CA VAL A 293 11.16 -5.05 15.96
C VAL A 293 12.69 -5.15 15.98
N ARG A 294 13.28 -5.58 17.10
CA ARG A 294 14.73 -5.85 17.21
C ARG A 294 15.19 -7.09 16.42
N GLY A 295 14.27 -7.83 15.80
CA GLY A 295 14.57 -9.10 15.13
C GLY A 295 14.70 -10.29 16.07
N GLU A 296 14.36 -10.12 17.35
CA GLU A 296 14.35 -11.17 18.37
C GLU A 296 13.03 -11.95 18.25
N PHE A 297 12.94 -12.83 17.25
CA PHE A 297 11.73 -13.59 17.01
C PHE A 297 11.55 -14.73 18.02
N TYR A 298 10.45 -14.70 18.76
CA TYR A 298 10.02 -15.78 19.64
C TYR A 298 8.96 -16.64 18.93
N GLN A 299 9.16 -17.96 18.93
CA GLN A 299 8.19 -18.94 18.47
C GLN A 299 7.71 -19.77 19.67
N PRO A 300 6.41 -19.73 20.01
CA PRO A 300 5.87 -20.52 21.10
C PRO A 300 5.79 -22.00 20.71
N THR A 301 5.97 -22.88 21.69
CA THR A 301 5.65 -24.30 21.58
C THR A 301 4.12 -24.52 21.52
N GLN A 302 3.67 -25.69 21.07
CA GLN A 302 2.24 -26.02 21.09
C GLN A 302 1.63 -25.91 22.49
N GLY A 303 2.34 -26.35 23.53
CA GLY A 303 1.87 -26.23 24.92
C GLY A 303 1.75 -24.78 25.41
N GLU A 304 2.65 -23.89 24.97
CA GLU A 304 2.53 -22.45 25.25
C GLU A 304 1.36 -21.81 24.49
N LEU A 305 1.09 -22.23 23.25
CA LEU A 305 -0.08 -21.78 22.49
C LEU A 305 -1.38 -22.19 23.17
N ASP A 306 -1.48 -23.45 23.61
CA ASP A 306 -2.64 -23.95 24.33
C ASP A 306 -2.88 -23.12 25.61
N TRP A 307 -1.80 -22.70 26.30
CA TRP A 307 -1.88 -21.79 27.44
C TRP A 307 -2.31 -20.36 27.05
N PHE A 308 -1.81 -19.81 25.94
CA PHE A 308 -2.19 -18.47 25.47
C PHE A 308 -3.66 -18.40 25.04
N HIS A 309 -4.19 -19.47 24.45
CA HIS A 309 -5.58 -19.59 23.97
C HIS A 309 -6.56 -20.09 25.03
N ALA A 310 -6.07 -20.54 26.18
CA ALA A 310 -6.93 -20.91 27.30
C ALA A 310 -7.84 -19.71 27.66
N PRO A 311 -9.16 -19.91 27.81
CA PRO A 311 -10.07 -18.84 28.22
C PRO A 311 -9.57 -18.26 29.54
N ARG A 312 -9.21 -16.96 29.55
CA ARG A 312 -8.86 -16.31 30.82
C ARG A 312 -10.15 -15.88 31.51
N TYR A 313 -10.11 -15.81 32.84
CA TYR A 313 -11.26 -15.44 33.65
C TYR A 313 -11.87 -14.08 33.24
N ASP A 314 -11.06 -13.20 32.63
CA ASP A 314 -11.46 -11.86 32.17
C ASP A 314 -12.27 -11.86 30.86
N ASP A 315 -12.30 -12.97 30.10
CA ASP A 315 -13.08 -13.08 28.85
C ASP A 315 -14.58 -13.35 29.12
N TRP A 316 -14.99 -13.56 30.38
CA TRP A 316 -16.39 -13.79 30.79
C TRP A 316 -17.23 -12.52 30.93
N ALA A 317 -16.65 -11.34 30.72
CA ALA A 317 -17.34 -10.07 30.93
C ALA A 317 -17.96 -9.52 29.64
N TYR A 318 -18.77 -10.29 28.89
CA TYR A 318 -19.74 -9.72 27.92
C TYR A 318 -20.81 -10.73 27.43
N GLU A 319 -21.48 -11.45 28.34
CA GLU A 319 -22.82 -11.99 28.09
C GLU A 319 -23.81 -11.45 29.14
N SER A 320 -23.97 -10.13 29.20
CA SER A 320 -25.09 -9.53 29.94
C SER A 320 -26.32 -9.42 29.03
N ASP A 321 -26.97 -10.55 28.72
CA ASP A 321 -28.32 -10.52 28.12
C ASP A 321 -29.22 -11.73 28.43
N LEU A 322 -28.92 -12.50 29.48
CA LEU A 322 -29.76 -13.68 29.83
C LEU A 322 -29.98 -13.92 31.32
N VAL A 323 -30.23 -12.90 32.14
CA VAL A 323 -31.08 -13.06 33.35
C VAL A 323 -31.93 -11.81 33.58
N ARG A 324 -32.95 -11.63 32.73
CA ARG A 324 -34.22 -11.06 33.19
C ARG A 324 -35.11 -12.21 33.61
N ARG A 325 -35.16 -12.47 34.92
CA ARG A 325 -36.29 -13.00 35.67
C ARG A 325 -36.02 -12.77 37.14
#